data_AF-A0A2H9P6G2-F1
#
_entry.id   AF-A0A2H9P6G2-F1
#
_cell.length_a   1.000
_cell.length_b   1.000
_cell.length_c   1.000
_cell.angle_alpha   90.00
_cell.angle_beta   90.00
_cell.angle_gamma   90.00
#
_symmetry.space_group_name_H-M   'P 1'
#
loop_
_entity.id
_entity.type
_entity.pdbx_description
1 polymer ?
#
loop_
_entity_poly.entity_id
_entity_poly.type
_entity_poly.pdbx_seq_one_letter_code
_entity_poly.pdbx_strand_id
1 'polypeptide(L)'
;MEFNKARDCVFESGKVRVYASDEMLAQMQRDRTLGQIGNVAALPGLEGKAMVMPDGHEGYGFPIGGVAAFNFDDGIVSPGGVGYDINCLSGDSRIESNMGYWKKISSYEPVACEDAGRRMLLGGSLQTLNARKSFEPKRIMAFMSKNAAVYELKTRSGFSVKASADHPFLTEGGMKQLACLTDGERVVVRHFEGAEYDAPFSLEGFSEEATGVTAKVIGYLLGDGCASKTGGKIRVQAFGNKSDLEKMQRDLASIGVKSSVFERTRACKINTQYGNKEFVSSCGELHIYSREFCGKLVELGLPLGRKT
;
A
#
# COMPACT_ATOMS: atom_id res chain seq x y z
N MET A 1 12.06 -32.44 -24.43
CA MET A 1 13.50 -32.63 -24.17
C MET A 1 13.71 -34.11 -23.94
N GLU A 2 14.54 -34.78 -24.73
CA GLU A 2 14.80 -36.21 -24.58
C GLU A 2 15.98 -36.43 -23.62
N PHE A 3 15.83 -37.35 -22.67
CA PHE A 3 16.82 -37.64 -21.63
C PHE A 3 17.41 -39.03 -21.83
N ASN A 4 18.74 -39.12 -21.81
CA ASN A 4 19.47 -40.38 -21.84
C ASN A 4 19.85 -40.79 -20.41
N LYS A 5 19.63 -42.06 -20.06
CA LYS A 5 20.06 -42.61 -18.76
C LYS A 5 21.57 -42.81 -18.79
N ALA A 6 22.31 -41.95 -18.10
CA ALA A 6 23.77 -41.99 -18.06
C ALA A 6 24.28 -43.05 -17.08
N ARG A 7 23.58 -43.22 -15.95
CA ARG A 7 23.77 -44.30 -14.97
C ARG A 7 22.54 -44.40 -14.08
N ASP A 8 22.56 -45.32 -13.13
CA ASP A 8 21.45 -45.45 -12.19
C ASP A 8 21.15 -44.14 -11.48
N CYS A 9 19.86 -43.81 -11.42
CA CYS A 9 19.30 -42.55 -10.94
C CYS A 9 19.86 -41.25 -11.55
N VAL A 10 20.53 -41.29 -12.71
CA VAL A 10 21.09 -40.10 -13.37
C VAL A 10 20.74 -40.05 -14.85
N PHE A 11 20.06 -38.98 -15.24
CA PHE A 11 19.64 -38.71 -16.61
C PHE A 11 20.25 -37.41 -17.14
N GLU A 12 20.53 -37.36 -18.44
CA GLU A 12 21.18 -36.21 -19.06
C GLU A 12 20.53 -35.82 -20.39
N SER A 13 20.46 -34.51 -20.62
CA SER A 13 20.05 -33.92 -21.92
C SER A 13 20.81 -32.62 -22.14
N GLY A 14 21.81 -32.63 -23.02
CA GLY A 14 22.69 -31.48 -23.24
C GLY A 14 23.37 -31.00 -21.95
N LYS A 15 23.15 -29.73 -21.59
CA LYS A 15 23.66 -29.10 -20.36
C LYS A 15 22.81 -29.39 -19.11
N VAL A 16 21.78 -30.22 -19.23
CA VAL A 16 20.90 -30.60 -18.10
C VAL A 16 21.29 -31.97 -17.55
N ARG A 17 21.29 -32.10 -16.22
CA ARG A 17 21.38 -33.38 -15.50
C ARG A 17 20.23 -33.51 -14.49
N VAL A 18 19.64 -34.69 -14.37
CA VAL A 18 18.57 -34.97 -13.41
C VAL A 18 18.98 -36.14 -12.54
N TYR A 19 18.87 -35.97 -11.21
CA TYR A 19 19.05 -37.04 -10.23
C TYR A 19 17.67 -37.48 -9.75
N ALA A 20 17.21 -38.65 -10.18
CA ALA A 20 15.85 -39.14 -9.94
C ALA A 20 15.77 -40.64 -10.20
N SER A 21 14.82 -41.36 -9.58
CA SER A 21 14.43 -42.67 -10.09
C SER A 21 13.68 -42.54 -11.42
N ASP A 22 13.49 -43.65 -12.16
CA ASP A 22 12.69 -43.64 -13.40
C ASP A 22 11.26 -43.13 -13.13
N GLU A 23 10.68 -43.48 -11.98
CA GLU A 23 9.35 -43.02 -11.55
C GLU A 23 9.32 -41.50 -11.27
N MET A 24 10.34 -40.97 -10.57
CA MET A 24 10.45 -39.54 -10.28
C MET A 24 10.66 -38.74 -11.57
N LEU A 25 11.49 -39.22 -12.50
CA LEU A 25 11.65 -38.57 -13.81
C LEU A 25 10.31 -38.51 -14.56
N ALA A 26 9.54 -39.61 -14.54
CA ALA A 26 8.23 -39.66 -15.16
C ALA A 26 7.22 -38.69 -14.49
N GLN A 27 7.38 -38.37 -13.20
CA GLN A 27 6.60 -37.33 -12.53
C GLN A 27 7.01 -35.92 -12.98
N MET A 28 8.31 -35.62 -13.01
CA MET A 28 8.83 -34.32 -13.47
C MET A 28 8.51 -34.01 -14.95
N GLN A 29 8.20 -35.05 -15.74
CA GLN A 29 7.72 -34.90 -17.13
C GLN A 29 6.26 -34.43 -17.24
N ARG A 30 5.49 -34.47 -16.15
CA ARG A 30 4.05 -34.12 -16.16
C ARG A 30 3.80 -32.61 -16.03
N ASP A 31 4.82 -31.85 -15.65
CA ASP A 31 4.73 -30.41 -15.38
C ASP A 31 5.86 -29.65 -16.11
N ARG A 32 6.08 -28.38 -15.76
CA ARG A 32 7.11 -27.54 -16.41
C ARG A 32 8.53 -27.73 -15.87
N THR A 33 8.78 -28.62 -14.91
CA THR A 33 10.08 -28.79 -14.23
C THR A 33 11.26 -28.94 -15.21
N LEU A 34 11.15 -29.88 -16.14
CA LEU A 34 12.23 -30.17 -17.10
C LEU A 34 12.40 -29.07 -18.15
N GLY A 35 11.32 -28.37 -18.49
CA GLY A 35 11.38 -27.18 -19.35
C GLY A 35 12.08 -26.01 -18.64
N GLN A 36 11.78 -25.80 -17.36
CA GLN A 36 12.39 -24.74 -16.55
C GLN A 36 13.90 -24.95 -16.42
N ILE A 37 14.37 -26.14 -16.05
CA ILE A 37 15.82 -26.39 -15.98
C ILE A 37 16.48 -26.26 -17.37
N GLY A 38 15.77 -26.60 -18.43
CA GLY A 38 16.24 -26.39 -19.81
C GLY A 38 16.49 -24.92 -20.11
N ASN A 39 15.58 -24.04 -19.69
CA ASN A 39 15.76 -22.59 -19.82
C ASN A 39 16.93 -22.09 -18.97
N VAL A 40 17.08 -22.59 -17.74
CA VAL A 40 18.22 -22.27 -16.87
C VAL A 40 19.54 -22.67 -17.51
N ALA A 41 19.59 -23.83 -18.15
CA ALA A 41 20.78 -24.34 -18.83
C ALA A 41 21.21 -23.50 -20.05
N ALA A 42 20.31 -22.65 -20.57
CA ALA A 42 20.56 -21.76 -21.69
C ALA A 42 21.03 -20.35 -21.27
N LEU A 43 21.07 -20.05 -19.97
CA LEU A 43 21.48 -18.75 -19.45
C LEU A 43 23.01 -18.54 -19.58
N PRO A 44 23.47 -17.29 -19.81
CA PRO A 44 24.88 -16.99 -19.99
C PRO A 44 25.68 -17.18 -18.70
N GLY A 45 26.96 -17.52 -18.86
CA GLY A 45 27.91 -17.78 -17.76
C GLY A 45 27.58 -19.01 -16.92
N LEU A 46 26.76 -19.96 -17.39
CA LEU A 46 26.52 -21.23 -16.67
C LEU A 46 27.82 -22.04 -16.55
N GLU A 47 28.19 -22.38 -15.33
CA GLU A 47 29.33 -23.24 -15.00
C GLU A 47 28.87 -24.70 -14.85
N GLY A 48 29.34 -25.55 -15.77
CA GLY A 48 29.03 -26.99 -15.77
C GLY A 48 27.63 -27.34 -16.31
N LYS A 49 26.83 -28.04 -15.50
CA LYS A 49 25.47 -28.48 -15.86
C LYS A 49 24.44 -27.86 -14.93
N ALA A 50 23.29 -27.48 -15.49
CA ALA A 50 22.10 -27.19 -14.70
C ALA A 50 21.49 -28.52 -14.24
N MET A 51 21.25 -28.67 -12.95
CA MET A 51 20.86 -29.94 -12.35
C MET A 51 19.47 -29.85 -11.72
N VAL A 52 18.74 -30.96 -11.70
CA VAL A 52 17.51 -31.15 -10.91
C VAL A 52 17.75 -32.25 -9.90
N MET A 53 17.48 -31.97 -8.64
CA MET A 53 17.57 -32.90 -7.51
C MET A 53 16.30 -33.76 -7.39
N PRO A 54 16.29 -34.84 -6.57
CA PRO A 54 15.14 -35.75 -6.47
C PRO A 54 13.83 -35.10 -6.00
N ASP A 55 13.89 -33.96 -5.32
CA ASP A 55 12.75 -33.13 -4.89
C ASP A 55 12.24 -32.18 -6.00
N GLY A 56 12.75 -32.33 -7.22
CA GLY A 56 12.44 -31.51 -8.38
C GLY A 56 10.95 -31.41 -8.69
N HIS A 57 10.42 -30.19 -8.71
CA HIS A 57 9.06 -29.90 -9.17
C HIS A 57 8.93 -28.48 -9.70
N GLU A 58 7.79 -28.18 -10.33
CA GLU A 58 7.56 -26.90 -10.99
C GLU A 58 7.70 -25.72 -10.02
N GLY A 59 8.62 -24.80 -10.35
CA GLY A 59 8.80 -23.52 -9.65
C GLY A 59 8.28 -22.34 -10.47
N TYR A 60 8.75 -21.12 -10.17
CA TYR A 60 8.30 -19.90 -10.88
C TYR A 60 9.18 -19.51 -12.06
N GLY A 61 10.49 -19.76 -11.97
CA GLY A 61 11.46 -19.47 -13.02
C GLY A 61 12.49 -20.58 -13.11
N PHE A 62 13.10 -20.91 -11.98
CA PHE A 62 13.84 -22.16 -11.79
C PHE A 62 12.87 -23.21 -11.24
N PRO A 63 13.07 -24.51 -11.54
CA PRO A 63 12.36 -25.55 -10.81
C PRO A 63 12.83 -25.56 -9.35
N ILE A 64 11.92 -25.91 -8.44
CA ILE A 64 12.33 -26.27 -7.08
C ILE A 64 13.22 -27.51 -7.16
N GLY A 65 14.24 -27.62 -6.32
CA GLY A 65 15.30 -28.64 -6.44
C GLY A 65 16.26 -28.39 -7.61
N GLY A 66 16.15 -27.26 -8.32
CA GLY A 66 17.08 -26.84 -9.37
C GLY A 66 18.39 -26.29 -8.81
N VAL A 67 19.52 -26.73 -9.38
CA VAL A 67 20.86 -26.27 -9.01
C VAL A 67 21.60 -25.80 -10.26
N ALA A 68 22.08 -24.56 -10.24
CA ALA A 68 22.94 -24.03 -11.29
C ALA A 68 23.96 -23.06 -10.67
N ALA A 69 25.20 -23.12 -11.15
CA ALA A 69 26.24 -22.17 -10.80
C ALA A 69 26.48 -21.26 -12.00
N PHE A 70 26.63 -19.96 -11.73
CA PHE A 70 26.96 -18.97 -12.76
C PHE A 70 28.27 -18.28 -12.40
N ASN A 71 29.09 -18.03 -13.41
CA ASN A 71 30.32 -17.27 -13.30
C ASN A 71 30.02 -15.85 -12.80
N PHE A 72 30.92 -15.31 -11.98
CA PHE A 72 30.73 -14.01 -11.36
C PHE A 72 30.84 -12.84 -12.37
N ASP A 73 31.71 -12.96 -13.37
CA ASP A 73 32.05 -11.86 -14.29
C ASP A 73 31.09 -11.75 -15.48
N ASP A 74 30.66 -12.88 -16.06
CA ASP A 74 29.83 -12.95 -17.27
C ASP A 74 28.52 -13.74 -17.10
N GLY A 75 28.22 -14.16 -15.88
CA GLY A 75 26.99 -14.86 -15.52
C GLY A 75 25.82 -13.94 -15.18
N ILE A 76 24.80 -14.51 -14.56
CA ILE A 76 23.55 -13.82 -14.25
C ILE A 76 23.18 -13.89 -12.78
N VAL A 77 22.54 -12.83 -12.29
CA VAL A 77 21.81 -12.85 -11.02
C VAL A 77 20.33 -13.07 -11.30
N SER A 78 19.79 -14.21 -10.84
CA SER A 78 18.38 -14.57 -10.97
C SER A 78 17.67 -14.59 -9.61
N PRO A 79 16.92 -13.53 -9.26
CA PRO A 79 16.01 -13.57 -8.12
C PRO A 79 14.98 -14.70 -8.23
N GLY A 80 14.57 -15.08 -9.45
CA GLY A 80 13.66 -16.19 -9.71
C GLY A 80 14.26 -17.58 -9.48
N GLY A 81 15.55 -17.67 -9.13
CA GLY A 81 16.24 -18.92 -8.77
C GLY A 81 16.03 -19.36 -7.32
N VAL A 82 15.73 -18.43 -6.43
CA VAL A 82 15.48 -18.71 -5.00
C VAL A 82 14.00 -19.01 -4.74
N GLY A 83 13.15 -18.79 -5.74
CA GLY A 83 11.69 -18.72 -5.57
C GLY A 83 11.27 -17.35 -5.05
N TYR A 84 9.98 -17.07 -5.16
CA TYR A 84 9.35 -15.92 -4.55
C TYR A 84 8.39 -16.45 -3.50
N ASP A 85 8.38 -15.87 -2.30
CA ASP A 85 7.26 -16.05 -1.36
C ASP A 85 6.05 -15.30 -1.94
N ILE A 86 5.37 -15.91 -2.92
CA ILE A 86 4.22 -15.31 -3.63
C ILE A 86 2.98 -15.44 -2.76
N ASN A 87 2.83 -14.47 -1.86
CA ASN A 87 1.68 -14.37 -1.01
C ASN A 87 0.79 -13.24 -1.53
N CYS A 88 -0.36 -13.62 -2.10
CA CYS A 88 -1.26 -12.69 -2.76
C CYS A 88 -2.42 -12.33 -1.83
N LEU A 89 -2.74 -11.04 -1.79
CA LEU A 89 -4.01 -10.54 -1.29
C LEU A 89 -5.00 -10.41 -2.45
N SER A 90 -6.29 -10.32 -2.15
CA SER A 90 -7.30 -10.01 -3.15
C SER A 90 -7.10 -8.60 -3.74
N GLY A 91 -7.51 -8.38 -4.99
CA GLY A 91 -7.32 -7.10 -5.69
C GLY A 91 -7.94 -5.88 -5.01
N ASP A 92 -9.02 -6.07 -4.26
CA ASP A 92 -9.72 -5.05 -3.46
C ASP A 92 -9.02 -4.74 -2.12
N SER A 93 -7.96 -5.46 -1.77
CA SER A 93 -7.23 -5.24 -0.51
C SER A 93 -6.57 -3.86 -0.46
N ARG A 94 -6.71 -3.19 0.68
CA ARG A 94 -6.14 -1.86 0.92
C ARG A 94 -4.66 -1.98 1.32
N ILE A 95 -3.80 -1.25 0.62
CA ILE A 95 -2.36 -1.20 0.87
C ILE A 95 -2.01 0.21 1.33
N GLU A 96 -1.53 0.30 2.56
CA GLU A 96 -1.14 1.56 3.19
C GLU A 96 0.27 1.97 2.78
N SER A 97 0.44 3.25 2.43
CA SER A 97 1.73 3.88 2.18
C SER A 97 2.43 4.27 3.48
N ASN A 98 3.72 4.56 3.38
CA ASN A 98 4.49 5.16 4.47
C ASN A 98 4.03 6.59 4.86
N MET A 99 3.11 7.20 4.11
CA MET A 99 2.53 8.52 4.39
C MET A 99 1.12 8.43 5.02
N GLY A 100 0.62 7.21 5.27
CA GLY A 100 -0.66 6.99 5.95
C GLY A 100 -1.90 7.13 5.09
N TYR A 101 -1.76 7.18 3.76
CA TYR A 101 -2.87 6.96 2.82
C TYR A 101 -2.88 5.50 2.36
N TRP A 102 -3.99 5.02 1.80
CA TRP A 102 -4.09 3.69 1.21
C TRP A 102 -4.60 3.72 -0.23
N LYS A 103 -4.17 2.74 -1.02
CA LYS A 103 -4.71 2.44 -2.36
C LYS A 103 -5.13 0.97 -2.40
N LYS A 104 -6.04 0.61 -3.30
CA LYS A 104 -6.31 -0.82 -3.57
C LYS A 104 -5.09 -1.44 -4.22
N ILE A 105 -4.73 -2.66 -3.85
CA ILE A 105 -3.60 -3.37 -4.45
C ILE A 105 -3.75 -3.46 -5.97
N SER A 106 -4.97 -3.62 -6.49
CA SER A 106 -5.26 -3.64 -7.94
C SER A 106 -5.02 -2.31 -8.67
N SER A 107 -4.92 -1.18 -7.96
CA SER A 107 -4.66 0.14 -8.56
C SER A 107 -3.17 0.45 -8.73
N TYR A 108 -2.29 -0.43 -8.24
CA TYR A 108 -0.86 -0.30 -8.51
C TYR A 108 -0.61 -0.74 -9.96
N GLU A 109 -0.35 0.23 -10.83
CA GLU A 109 0.02 -0.05 -12.22
C GLU A 109 1.50 -0.37 -12.33
N PRO A 110 1.90 -1.50 -12.95
CA PRO A 110 3.30 -1.75 -13.27
C PRO A 110 3.84 -0.71 -14.26
N VAL A 111 4.56 0.29 -13.74
CA VAL A 111 5.34 1.24 -14.54
C VAL A 111 6.42 0.46 -15.30
N ALA A 112 6.45 0.56 -16.62
CA ALA A 112 7.50 -0.03 -17.44
C ALA A 112 8.80 0.78 -17.28
N CYS A 113 9.92 0.14 -16.94
CA CYS A 113 11.25 0.71 -17.13
C CYS A 113 11.95 -0.04 -18.26
N GLU A 114 12.64 0.68 -19.14
CA GLU A 114 13.25 0.15 -20.37
C GLU A 114 14.65 -0.48 -20.19
N ASP A 115 15.01 -0.94 -18.99
CA ASP A 115 16.30 -1.63 -18.79
C ASP A 115 16.13 -3.14 -18.60
N ALA A 116 16.68 -3.90 -19.56
CA ALA A 116 16.94 -5.34 -19.51
C ALA A 116 15.75 -6.31 -19.43
N GLY A 117 14.60 -5.98 -20.04
CA GLY A 117 13.50 -6.94 -20.25
C GLY A 117 12.83 -7.46 -18.96
N ARG A 118 13.12 -6.86 -17.81
CA ARG A 118 12.45 -7.11 -16.53
C ARG A 118 11.54 -5.93 -16.22
N ARG A 119 10.23 -6.19 -16.08
CA ARG A 119 9.25 -5.20 -15.60
C ARG A 119 9.53 -4.91 -14.11
N MET A 120 10.35 -3.89 -13.82
CA MET A 120 10.52 -3.37 -12.45
C MET A 120 9.70 -2.09 -12.27
N LEU A 121 9.00 -2.05 -11.15
CA LEU A 121 8.15 -0.96 -10.74
C LEU A 121 8.95 0.13 -10.00
N LEU A 122 8.95 1.35 -10.51
CA LEU A 122 9.19 2.55 -9.70
C LEU A 122 7.89 2.86 -8.95
N GLY A 123 7.71 2.29 -7.76
CA GLY A 123 6.49 2.49 -6.98
C GLY A 123 6.74 2.50 -5.49
N GLY A 124 6.60 3.68 -4.86
CA GLY A 124 6.34 3.89 -3.42
C GLY A 124 7.26 3.21 -2.39
N SER A 125 7.03 3.52 -1.12
CA SER A 125 7.49 2.70 -0.01
C SER A 125 6.30 2.28 0.83
N LEU A 126 6.28 1.02 1.26
CA LEU A 126 5.25 0.49 2.14
C LEU A 126 5.76 0.45 3.56
N GLN A 127 4.85 0.71 4.50
CA GLN A 127 5.13 0.55 5.91
C GLN A 127 5.26 -0.94 6.22
N THR A 128 6.45 -1.38 6.64
CA THR A 128 6.76 -2.80 6.86
C THR A 128 7.16 -3.03 8.30
N LEU A 129 6.60 -4.06 8.94
CA LEU A 129 6.99 -4.48 10.28
C LEU A 129 8.26 -5.34 10.19
N ASN A 130 9.35 -4.88 10.79
CA ASN A 130 10.62 -5.63 10.79
C ASN A 130 10.69 -6.64 11.95
N ALA A 131 11.74 -7.47 11.95
CA ALA A 131 11.98 -8.47 13.00
C ALA A 131 12.17 -7.86 14.42
N ARG A 132 12.50 -6.56 14.52
CA ARG A 132 12.60 -5.82 15.79
C ARG A 132 11.25 -5.25 16.25
N LYS A 133 10.15 -5.60 15.58
CA LYS A 133 8.79 -5.12 15.84
C LYS A 133 8.66 -3.59 15.72
N SER A 134 9.51 -2.97 14.90
CA SER A 134 9.35 -1.57 14.52
C SER A 134 8.93 -1.47 13.05
N PHE A 135 8.21 -0.40 12.73
CA PHE A 135 7.83 -0.15 11.35
C PHE A 135 8.90 0.66 10.63
N GLU A 136 9.18 0.28 9.39
CA GLU A 136 10.10 0.99 8.51
C GLU A 136 9.57 1.02 7.06
N PRO A 137 9.84 2.08 6.30
CA PRO A 137 9.49 2.13 4.90
C PRO A 137 10.38 1.16 4.10
N LYS A 138 9.77 0.32 3.27
CA LYS A 138 10.46 -0.53 2.29
C LYS A 138 9.96 -0.25 0.88
N ARG A 139 10.90 -0.13 -0.05
CA ARG A 139 10.61 0.08 -1.46
C ARG A 139 9.98 -1.17 -2.07
N ILE A 140 8.93 -1.00 -2.86
CA ILE A 140 8.31 -2.10 -3.62
C ILE A 140 9.26 -2.46 -4.78
N MET A 141 9.58 -3.75 -4.90
CA MET A 141 10.49 -4.26 -5.95
C MET A 141 9.74 -4.83 -7.16
N ALA A 142 8.62 -5.50 -6.92
CA ALA A 142 7.83 -6.15 -7.94
C ALA A 142 6.35 -6.17 -7.54
N PHE A 143 5.48 -6.25 -8.54
CA PHE A 143 4.06 -6.49 -8.38
C PHE A 143 3.68 -7.72 -9.19
N MET A 144 2.98 -8.65 -8.57
CA MET A 144 2.65 -9.95 -9.15
C MET A 144 1.17 -10.25 -8.95
N SER A 145 0.59 -11.00 -9.88
CA SER A 145 -0.79 -11.47 -9.78
C SER A 145 -0.87 -12.93 -10.21
N LYS A 146 -1.80 -13.67 -9.60
CA LYS A 146 -2.12 -15.06 -9.93
C LYS A 146 -3.62 -15.29 -9.76
N ASN A 147 -4.17 -16.23 -10.52
CA ASN A 147 -5.50 -16.76 -10.24
C ASN A 147 -5.36 -17.84 -9.16
N ALA A 148 -6.09 -17.71 -8.05
CA ALA A 148 -6.08 -18.66 -6.95
C ALA A 148 -7.43 -18.66 -6.22
N ALA A 149 -7.72 -19.74 -5.49
CA ALA A 149 -8.80 -19.73 -4.51
C ALA A 149 -8.52 -18.68 -3.43
N VAL A 150 -9.54 -17.89 -3.10
CA VAL A 150 -9.46 -16.80 -2.13
C VAL A 150 -10.26 -17.17 -0.90
N TYR A 151 -9.65 -17.02 0.26
CA TYR A 151 -10.23 -17.27 1.58
C TYR A 151 -10.32 -15.93 2.33
N GLU A 152 -11.29 -15.82 3.24
CA GLU A 152 -11.50 -14.62 4.04
C GLU A 152 -11.16 -14.91 5.51
N LEU A 153 -10.15 -14.22 6.05
CA LEU A 153 -9.84 -14.21 7.47
C LEU A 153 -10.64 -13.10 8.14
N LYS A 154 -11.43 -13.43 9.16
CA LYS A 154 -12.15 -12.47 10.00
C LYS A 154 -11.68 -12.55 11.43
N THR A 155 -11.36 -11.40 12.02
CA THR A 155 -11.06 -11.31 13.44
C THR A 155 -12.32 -10.96 14.23
N ARG A 156 -12.36 -11.37 15.51
CA ARG A 156 -13.41 -10.95 16.44
C ARG A 156 -13.49 -9.42 16.62
N SER A 157 -12.38 -8.71 16.40
CA SER A 157 -12.32 -7.25 16.44
C SER A 157 -12.89 -6.57 15.19
N GLY A 158 -13.40 -7.33 14.21
CA GLY A 158 -14.06 -6.80 13.02
C GLY A 158 -13.14 -6.56 11.81
N PHE A 159 -11.85 -6.89 11.91
CA PHE A 159 -10.96 -6.83 10.76
C PHE A 159 -11.22 -8.02 9.83
N SER A 160 -11.20 -7.76 8.52
CA SER A 160 -11.30 -8.80 7.50
C SER A 160 -10.23 -8.60 6.43
N VAL A 161 -9.67 -9.69 5.95
CA VAL A 161 -8.71 -9.70 4.85
C VAL A 161 -8.89 -10.95 4.00
N LYS A 162 -8.87 -10.77 2.68
CA LYS A 162 -9.02 -11.84 1.70
C LYS A 162 -7.66 -12.16 1.09
N ALA A 163 -7.26 -13.42 1.14
CA ALA A 163 -5.96 -13.86 0.66
C ALA A 163 -5.99 -15.30 0.13
N SER A 164 -4.94 -15.71 -0.56
CA SER A 164 -4.75 -17.12 -0.95
C SER A 164 -4.38 -17.99 0.24
N ALA A 165 -4.62 -19.30 0.13
CA ALA A 165 -4.36 -20.29 1.19
C ALA A 165 -2.93 -20.27 1.75
N ASP A 166 -1.96 -19.97 0.90
CA ASP A 166 -0.53 -19.89 1.21
C ASP A 166 -0.12 -18.56 1.86
N HIS A 167 -0.98 -17.54 1.89
CA HIS A 167 -0.65 -16.23 2.44
C HIS A 167 -0.38 -16.30 3.95
N PRO A 168 0.81 -15.92 4.44
CA PRO A 168 1.14 -16.03 5.83
C PRO A 168 0.68 -14.79 6.61
N PHE A 169 0.10 -15.04 7.78
CA PHE A 169 -0.21 -14.02 8.77
C PHE A 169 0.76 -14.12 9.93
N LEU A 170 1.18 -12.98 10.45
CA LEU A 170 2.01 -12.94 11.65
C LEU A 170 1.15 -13.30 12.86
N THR A 171 1.48 -14.41 13.51
CA THR A 171 0.91 -14.88 14.77
C THR A 171 1.92 -14.70 15.90
N GLU A 172 1.54 -15.05 17.13
CA GLU A 172 2.49 -15.10 18.26
C GLU A 172 3.62 -16.12 18.06
N GLY A 173 3.34 -17.21 17.34
CA GLY A 173 4.32 -18.25 16.99
C GLY A 173 5.15 -17.92 15.74
N GLY A 174 4.99 -16.73 15.16
CA GLY A 174 5.61 -16.34 13.89
C GLY A 174 4.65 -16.40 12.72
N MET A 175 5.20 -16.39 11.51
CA MET A 175 4.42 -16.40 10.26
C MET A 175 3.75 -17.76 10.06
N LYS A 176 2.44 -17.76 9.86
CA LYS A 176 1.64 -18.98 9.64
C LYS A 176 0.72 -18.80 8.44
N GLN A 177 0.76 -19.72 7.49
CA GLN A 177 -0.10 -19.69 6.30
C GLN A 177 -1.58 -19.70 6.68
N LEU A 178 -2.41 -19.01 5.90
CA LEU A 178 -3.84 -18.91 6.12
C LEU A 178 -4.51 -20.29 6.22
N ALA A 179 -4.16 -21.23 5.36
CA ALA A 179 -4.68 -22.59 5.38
C ALA A 179 -4.36 -23.38 6.65
N CYS A 180 -3.33 -22.95 7.39
CA CYS A 180 -2.92 -23.58 8.63
C CYS A 180 -3.51 -22.88 9.87
N LEU A 181 -4.09 -21.70 9.73
CA LEU A 181 -4.72 -20.98 10.85
C LEU A 181 -5.99 -21.71 11.30
N THR A 182 -6.22 -21.67 12.61
CA THR A 182 -7.42 -22.23 13.23
C THR A 182 -8.14 -21.17 14.04
N ASP A 183 -9.45 -21.33 14.21
CA ASP A 183 -10.25 -20.42 15.02
C ASP A 183 -9.69 -20.26 16.44
N GLY A 184 -9.64 -19.01 16.91
CA GLY A 184 -9.11 -18.66 18.23
C GLY A 184 -7.62 -18.28 18.24
N GLU A 185 -6.87 -18.51 17.16
CA GLU A 185 -5.49 -18.02 17.07
C GLU A 185 -5.42 -16.49 16.97
N ARG A 186 -4.37 -15.92 17.55
CA ARG A 186 -4.12 -14.48 17.53
C ARG A 186 -3.24 -14.11 16.35
N VAL A 187 -3.76 -13.23 15.50
CA VAL A 187 -3.02 -12.60 14.40
C VAL A 187 -2.73 -11.14 14.74
N VAL A 188 -1.57 -10.66 14.28
CA VAL A 188 -1.19 -9.26 14.43
C VAL A 188 -2.06 -8.39 13.52
N VAL A 189 -2.64 -7.35 14.08
CA VAL A 189 -3.45 -6.35 13.35
C VAL A 189 -2.91 -4.95 13.60
N ARG A 190 -3.03 -4.09 12.59
CA ARG A 190 -2.78 -2.66 12.72
C ARG A 190 -4.13 -1.93 12.68
N HIS A 191 -4.38 -1.08 13.68
CA HIS A 191 -5.66 -0.37 13.82
C HIS A 191 -5.71 0.96 13.05
N PHE A 192 -4.58 1.41 12.49
CA PHE A 192 -4.56 2.61 11.68
C PHE A 192 -5.14 2.29 10.30
N GLU A 193 -6.22 2.98 9.91
CA GLU A 193 -6.92 2.73 8.65
C GLU A 193 -6.41 3.59 7.50
N GLY A 194 -5.79 4.75 7.80
CA GLY A 194 -5.37 5.72 6.81
C GLY A 194 -6.51 6.37 6.01
N ALA A 195 -6.17 7.31 5.14
CA ALA A 195 -7.11 7.93 4.21
C ALA A 195 -7.06 7.24 2.84
N GLU A 196 -8.20 7.09 2.16
CA GLU A 196 -8.19 6.65 0.76
C GLU A 196 -7.37 7.65 -0.06
N TYR A 197 -6.45 7.14 -0.86
CA TYR A 197 -5.80 7.97 -1.86
C TYR A 197 -6.80 8.26 -2.96
N ASP A 198 -7.39 9.45 -2.88
CA ASP A 198 -7.91 10.13 -4.05
C ASP A 198 -6.72 10.69 -4.84
N ALA A 199 -6.81 10.72 -6.17
CA ALA A 199 -5.73 11.22 -7.03
C ALA A 199 -5.20 12.57 -6.49
N PRO A 200 -3.88 12.85 -6.59
CA PRO A 200 -3.35 14.04 -5.96
C PRO A 200 -4.07 15.23 -6.58
N PHE A 201 -4.79 15.98 -5.74
CA PHE A 201 -5.34 17.24 -6.19
C PHE A 201 -4.18 18.07 -6.71
N SER A 202 -4.36 18.64 -7.88
CA SER A 202 -3.33 19.48 -8.45
C SER A 202 -3.35 20.81 -7.74
N LEU A 203 -2.23 21.17 -7.11
CA LEU A 203 -1.95 22.55 -6.75
C LEU A 203 -1.51 23.37 -7.97
N GLU A 204 -1.56 22.80 -9.19
CA GLU A 204 -1.34 23.57 -10.42
C GLU A 204 -2.26 24.79 -10.45
N GLY A 205 -1.66 25.95 -10.66
CA GLY A 205 -2.33 27.24 -10.64
C GLY A 205 -2.33 27.96 -9.29
N PHE A 206 -1.88 27.33 -8.20
CA PHE A 206 -1.54 28.05 -6.98
C PHE A 206 -0.09 28.55 -7.04
N SER A 207 0.13 29.82 -6.67
CA SER A 207 1.48 30.26 -6.32
C SER A 207 1.96 29.55 -5.05
N GLU A 208 3.28 29.59 -4.79
CA GLU A 208 3.84 29.05 -3.54
C GLU A 208 3.18 29.68 -2.30
N GLU A 209 2.96 30.99 -2.33
CA GLU A 209 2.23 31.72 -1.29
C GLU A 209 0.79 31.20 -1.14
N ALA A 210 0.08 31.05 -2.26
CA ALA A 210 -1.29 30.57 -2.25
C ALA A 210 -1.40 29.12 -1.73
N THR A 211 -0.42 28.28 -2.02
CA THR A 211 -0.31 26.93 -1.45
C THR A 211 -0.14 26.97 0.06
N GLY A 212 0.80 27.77 0.56
CA GLY A 212 1.07 27.89 2.01
C GLY A 212 -0.13 28.43 2.78
N VAL A 213 -0.77 29.50 2.27
CA VAL A 213 -1.98 30.07 2.86
C VAL A 213 -3.13 29.06 2.86
N THR A 214 -3.35 28.35 1.75
CA THR A 214 -4.43 27.37 1.64
C THR A 214 -4.24 26.22 2.62
N ALA A 215 -3.01 25.70 2.75
CA ALA A 215 -2.68 24.65 3.72
C ALA A 215 -2.93 25.10 5.16
N LYS A 216 -2.53 26.33 5.51
CA LYS A 216 -2.78 26.92 6.84
C LYS A 216 -4.28 27.07 7.11
N VAL A 217 -5.03 27.59 6.14
CA VAL A 217 -6.47 27.84 6.26
C VAL A 217 -7.24 26.53 6.38
N ILE A 218 -6.98 25.53 5.52
CA ILE A 218 -7.69 24.25 5.61
C ILE A 218 -7.36 23.49 6.90
N GLY A 219 -6.10 23.53 7.35
CA GLY A 219 -5.70 22.93 8.62
C GLY A 219 -6.45 23.53 9.81
N TYR A 220 -6.56 24.87 9.87
CA TYR A 220 -7.37 25.54 10.88
C TYR A 220 -8.84 25.18 10.76
N LEU A 221 -9.38 25.26 9.54
CA LEU A 221 -10.78 24.98 9.27
C LEU A 221 -11.16 23.57 9.67
N LEU A 222 -10.28 22.57 9.51
CA LEU A 222 -10.55 21.18 9.92
C LEU A 222 -10.84 21.07 11.42
N GLY A 223 -10.11 21.82 12.26
CA GLY A 223 -10.36 21.91 13.71
C GLY A 223 -11.54 22.82 14.06
N ASP A 224 -11.39 24.12 13.84
CA ASP A 224 -12.29 25.17 14.36
C ASP A 224 -13.11 25.86 13.26
N GLY A 225 -13.48 25.14 12.20
CA GLY A 225 -14.29 25.68 11.10
C GLY A 225 -15.42 24.78 10.66
N CYS A 226 -16.27 25.28 9.78
CA CYS A 226 -17.33 24.51 9.14
C CYS A 226 -17.51 24.89 7.67
N ALA A 227 -17.92 23.91 6.86
CA ALA A 227 -18.38 24.12 5.50
C ALA A 227 -19.82 23.62 5.39
N SER A 228 -20.70 24.42 4.80
CA SER A 228 -22.12 24.07 4.62
C SER A 228 -22.59 24.40 3.21
N LYS A 229 -23.51 23.60 2.68
CA LYS A 229 -24.11 23.83 1.36
C LYS A 229 -25.56 24.30 1.54
N THR A 230 -25.84 25.54 1.19
CA THR A 230 -27.20 26.12 1.26
C THR A 230 -27.59 26.69 -0.11
N GLY A 231 -28.70 26.22 -0.68
CA GLY A 231 -29.19 26.70 -1.99
C GLY A 231 -28.15 26.54 -3.11
N GLY A 232 -27.42 25.42 -3.11
CA GLY A 232 -26.35 25.13 -4.08
C GLY A 232 -25.02 25.86 -3.84
N LYS A 233 -24.94 26.78 -2.86
CA LYS A 233 -23.72 27.54 -2.55
C LYS A 233 -23.01 26.96 -1.33
N ILE A 234 -21.70 26.76 -1.46
CA ILE A 234 -20.83 26.40 -0.34
C ILE A 234 -20.52 27.68 0.45
N ARG A 235 -20.66 27.61 1.76
CA ARG A 235 -20.24 28.65 2.72
C ARG A 235 -19.24 28.04 3.69
N VAL A 236 -18.10 28.68 3.83
CA VAL A 236 -17.03 28.28 4.76
C VAL A 236 -16.86 29.34 5.84
N GLN A 237 -16.82 28.90 7.09
CA GLN A 237 -16.66 29.74 8.26
C GLN A 237 -15.57 29.18 9.17
N ALA A 238 -14.75 30.05 9.76
CA ALA A 238 -13.81 29.72 10.83
C ALA A 238 -14.25 30.42 12.12
N PHE A 239 -14.04 29.77 13.25
CA PHE A 239 -14.40 30.26 14.59
C PHE A 239 -13.14 30.41 15.42
N GLY A 240 -13.05 31.46 16.23
CA GLY A 240 -11.86 31.67 17.04
C GLY A 240 -11.82 33.03 17.72
N ASN A 241 -10.67 33.37 18.28
CA ASN A 241 -10.44 34.73 18.77
C ASN A 241 -10.31 35.70 17.58
N LYS A 242 -10.74 36.94 17.76
CA LYS A 242 -10.77 37.93 16.69
C LYS A 242 -9.39 38.21 16.08
N SER A 243 -8.35 38.31 16.91
CA SER A 243 -6.99 38.63 16.45
C SER A 243 -6.40 37.58 15.50
N ASP A 244 -6.70 36.29 15.72
CA ASP A 244 -6.20 35.21 14.87
C ASP A 244 -7.02 35.11 13.59
N LEU A 245 -8.32 35.36 13.67
CA LEU A 245 -9.18 35.48 12.48
C LEU A 245 -8.77 36.67 11.60
N GLU A 246 -8.36 37.81 12.18
CA GLU A 246 -7.83 38.95 11.43
C GLU A 246 -6.46 38.65 10.78
N LYS A 247 -5.65 37.77 11.36
CA LYS A 247 -4.44 37.24 10.69
C LYS A 247 -4.83 36.36 9.50
N MET A 248 -5.75 35.42 9.70
CA MET A 248 -6.27 34.57 8.62
C MET A 248 -6.91 35.41 7.50
N GLN A 249 -7.64 36.48 7.82
CA GLN A 249 -8.22 37.40 6.86
C GLN A 249 -7.14 38.07 6.00
N ARG A 250 -6.01 38.49 6.61
CA ARG A 250 -4.87 39.07 5.87
C ARG A 250 -4.19 38.05 4.97
N ASP A 251 -4.00 36.82 5.45
CA ASP A 251 -3.45 35.72 4.65
C ASP A 251 -4.36 35.44 3.43
N LEU A 252 -5.67 35.35 3.64
CA LEU A 252 -6.64 35.18 2.55
C LEU A 252 -6.61 36.36 1.57
N ALA A 253 -6.47 37.59 2.06
CA ALA A 253 -6.38 38.77 1.22
C ALA A 253 -5.12 38.78 0.35
N SER A 254 -3.98 38.27 0.84
CA SER A 254 -2.72 38.22 0.07
C SER A 254 -2.83 37.32 -1.16
N ILE A 255 -3.72 36.32 -1.11
CA ILE A 255 -4.01 35.40 -2.23
C ILE A 255 -5.29 35.78 -3.00
N GLY A 256 -5.81 36.99 -2.79
CA GLY A 256 -6.99 37.51 -3.50
C GLY A 256 -8.35 36.97 -3.02
N VAL A 257 -8.39 36.25 -1.90
CA VAL A 257 -9.63 35.66 -1.34
C VAL A 257 -10.31 36.64 -0.37
N LYS A 258 -11.50 37.10 -0.75
CA LYS A 258 -12.31 37.99 0.09
C LYS A 258 -12.94 37.25 1.28
N SER A 259 -12.80 37.83 2.46
CA SER A 259 -13.39 37.35 3.72
C SER A 259 -13.72 38.49 4.68
N SER A 260 -14.59 38.25 5.66
CA SER A 260 -14.93 39.20 6.73
C SER A 260 -14.87 38.53 8.09
N VAL A 261 -14.30 39.24 9.08
CA VAL A 261 -14.31 38.85 10.47
C VAL A 261 -15.45 39.58 11.19
N PHE A 262 -16.21 38.82 11.96
CA PHE A 262 -17.27 39.29 12.84
C PHE A 262 -16.95 38.85 14.26
N GLU A 263 -17.43 39.60 15.23
CA GLU A 263 -17.38 39.21 16.63
C GLU A 263 -18.75 39.40 17.24
N ARG A 264 -19.19 38.37 17.97
CA ARG A 264 -20.46 38.39 18.67
C ARG A 264 -20.23 38.07 20.15
N THR A 265 -20.94 38.81 20.98
CA THR A 265 -20.97 38.56 22.42
C THR A 265 -22.27 37.86 22.76
N ARG A 266 -22.20 36.72 23.47
CA ARG A 266 -23.40 36.00 23.93
C ARG A 266 -23.37 35.82 25.44
N ALA A 267 -24.52 35.99 26.08
CA ALA A 267 -24.76 35.43 27.40
C ALA A 267 -24.95 33.91 27.24
N CYS A 268 -24.11 33.14 27.91
CA CYS A 268 -24.07 31.70 27.89
C CYS A 268 -24.50 31.15 29.25
N LYS A 269 -25.30 30.09 29.23
CA LYS A 269 -25.68 29.34 30.43
C LYS A 269 -25.36 27.88 30.21
N ILE A 270 -24.56 27.30 31.10
CA ILE A 270 -24.24 25.88 31.09
C ILE A 270 -24.68 25.24 32.41
N ASN A 271 -25.34 24.10 32.30
CA ASN A 271 -25.70 23.30 33.46
C ASN A 271 -24.55 22.34 33.74
N THR A 272 -23.95 22.47 34.93
CA THR A 272 -22.87 21.59 35.38
C THR A 272 -23.34 20.76 36.57
N GLN A 273 -22.60 19.70 36.92
CA GLN A 273 -22.86 18.92 38.15
C GLN A 273 -22.75 19.74 39.45
N TYR A 274 -22.16 20.93 39.38
CA TYR A 274 -22.02 21.88 40.50
C TYR A 274 -23.04 23.02 40.44
N GLY A 275 -24.05 22.93 39.56
CA GLY A 275 -25.07 23.95 39.35
C GLY A 275 -24.93 24.72 38.04
N ASN A 276 -25.78 25.74 37.88
CA ASN A 276 -25.84 26.57 36.68
C ASN A 276 -24.72 27.62 36.71
N LYS A 277 -23.90 27.66 35.65
CA LYS A 277 -22.94 28.74 35.43
C LYS A 277 -23.43 29.64 34.30
N GLU A 278 -23.51 30.93 34.59
CA GLU A 278 -23.82 31.98 33.62
C GLU A 278 -22.56 32.81 33.39
N PHE A 279 -22.21 33.03 32.13
CA PHE A 279 -21.03 33.81 31.75
C PHE A 279 -21.25 34.47 30.40
N VAL A 280 -20.49 35.51 30.11
CA VAL A 280 -20.50 36.19 28.81
C VAL A 280 -19.30 35.71 28.00
N SER A 281 -19.52 35.34 26.74
CA SER A 281 -18.46 34.84 25.86
C SER A 281 -18.40 35.60 24.54
N SER A 282 -17.17 36.03 24.25
CA SER A 282 -16.53 36.29 22.95
C SER A 282 -16.60 35.17 21.91
N CYS A 283 -17.31 35.30 20.80
CA CYS A 283 -17.11 34.37 19.68
C CYS A 283 -16.81 35.16 18.39
N GLY A 284 -15.59 34.99 17.87
CA GLY A 284 -15.20 35.49 16.57
C GLY A 284 -15.60 34.50 15.46
N GLU A 285 -16.03 35.02 14.33
CA GLU A 285 -16.40 34.25 13.13
C GLU A 285 -15.76 34.90 11.90
N LEU A 286 -15.02 34.14 11.09
CA LEU A 286 -14.54 34.58 9.78
C LEU A 286 -15.36 33.90 8.68
N HIS A 287 -15.93 34.69 7.78
CA HIS A 287 -16.72 34.22 6.64
C HIS A 287 -15.94 34.36 5.35
N ILE A 288 -15.76 33.26 4.60
CA ILE A 288 -15.09 33.25 3.30
C ILE A 288 -16.13 33.32 2.18
N TYR A 289 -16.00 34.30 1.27
CA TYR A 289 -17.02 34.55 0.23
C TYR A 289 -16.67 34.04 -1.16
N SER A 290 -15.39 33.74 -1.43
CA SER A 290 -14.97 33.23 -2.74
C SER A 290 -15.56 31.84 -2.97
N ARG A 291 -16.47 31.72 -3.94
CA ARG A 291 -17.11 30.44 -4.30
C ARG A 291 -16.10 29.44 -4.83
N GLU A 292 -15.18 29.91 -5.66
CA GLU A 292 -14.10 29.09 -6.21
C GLU A 292 -13.20 28.55 -5.10
N PHE A 293 -12.76 29.43 -4.19
CA PHE A 293 -11.91 29.02 -3.08
C PHE A 293 -12.63 28.07 -2.12
N CYS A 294 -13.91 28.32 -1.81
CA CYS A 294 -14.71 27.42 -1.00
C CYS A 294 -14.90 26.05 -1.67
N GLY A 295 -15.08 26.01 -3.00
CA GLY A 295 -15.11 24.78 -3.79
C GLY A 295 -13.79 24.01 -3.68
N LYS A 296 -12.68 24.72 -3.92
CA LYS A 296 -11.32 24.18 -3.77
C LYS A 296 -11.05 23.63 -2.36
N LEU A 297 -11.48 24.31 -1.30
CA LEU A 297 -11.33 23.79 0.07
C LEU A 297 -12.08 22.46 0.29
N VAL A 298 -13.26 22.31 -0.30
CA VAL A 298 -14.01 21.04 -0.24
C VAL A 298 -13.34 19.96 -1.08
N GLU A 299 -12.84 20.30 -2.27
CA GLU A 299 -12.02 19.39 -3.10
C GLU A 299 -10.75 18.94 -2.37
N LEU A 300 -10.15 19.82 -1.55
CA LEU A 300 -9.01 19.55 -0.69
C LEU A 300 -9.36 18.72 0.57
N GLY A 301 -10.62 18.28 0.72
CA GLY A 301 -11.05 17.40 1.80
C GLY A 301 -11.68 18.09 3.01
N LEU A 302 -12.02 19.39 2.93
CA LEU A 302 -12.82 20.04 3.97
C LEU A 302 -14.24 19.45 3.96
N PRO A 303 -14.69 18.76 5.03
CA PRO A 303 -15.98 18.07 5.01
C PRO A 303 -17.15 19.04 4.97
N LEU A 304 -18.13 18.73 4.13
CA LEU A 304 -19.40 19.45 4.04
C LEU A 304 -20.40 18.91 5.08
N GLY A 305 -20.95 19.80 5.91
CA GLY A 305 -21.99 19.47 6.87
C GLY A 305 -21.46 19.27 8.28
N ARG A 306 -22.06 18.34 9.04
CA ARG A 306 -21.63 18.04 10.41
C ARG A 306 -20.28 17.33 10.37
N LYS A 307 -19.28 17.95 10.99
CA LYS A 307 -18.10 17.26 11.47
C LYS A 307 -18.53 16.47 12.70
N THR A 308 -18.23 15.19 12.71
CA THR A 308 -18.64 14.20 13.74
C THR A 308 -18.49 14.74 15.15
#